data_AF-A0A2E8Y187-F1
#
_entry.id   AF-A0A2E8Y187-F1
#
_cell.length_a   1.000
_cell.length_b   1.000
_cell.length_c   1.000
_cell.angle_alpha   90.00
_cell.angle_beta   90.00
_cell.angle_gamma   90.00
#
_symmetry.space_group_name_H-M   'P 1'
#
loop_
_entity.id
_entity.type
_entity.pdbx_description
1 polymer ?
#
loop_
_entity_poly.entity_id
_entity_poly.type
_entity_poly.pdbx_seq_one_letter_code
_entity_poly.pdbx_strand_id
1 'polypeptide(L)'
;DMGDDEMHDHDMGDDEMHEDAMSMQEMDALELPAGTLVQLVPGGYHIMLIDLAKPLVVGETFDLTLDFDQAPDLTVTIEVSDR
;
A
#
# COMPACT_ATOMS: atom_id res chain seq x y z
N ASP A 1 -14.76 -19.50 -57.45
CA ASP A 1 -15.76 -18.55 -56.93
C ASP A 1 -15.06 -17.79 -55.81
N MET A 2 -14.49 -16.63 -56.15
CA MET A 2 -13.80 -15.75 -55.20
C MET A 2 -14.81 -14.65 -54.87
N GLY A 3 -15.46 -14.78 -53.72
CA GLY A 3 -16.47 -13.85 -53.21
C GLY A 3 -15.99 -13.21 -51.92
N ASP A 4 -15.88 -11.89 -51.99
CA ASP A 4 -16.00 -10.90 -50.91
C ASP A 4 -15.00 -10.92 -49.75
N ASP A 5 -13.96 -10.10 -49.92
CA ASP A 5 -13.51 -9.12 -48.94
C ASP A 5 -14.70 -8.44 -48.24
N GLU A 6 -14.87 -8.66 -46.93
CA GLU A 6 -15.59 -7.73 -46.06
C GLU A 6 -14.60 -7.20 -45.01
N MET A 7 -14.18 -5.95 -45.20
CA MET A 7 -13.41 -5.18 -44.23
C MET A 7 -14.25 -5.01 -42.97
N HIS A 8 -13.84 -5.66 -41.87
CA HIS A 8 -14.31 -5.28 -40.54
C HIS A 8 -13.42 -4.16 -40.01
N ASP A 9 -13.95 -2.94 -40.06
CA ASP A 9 -13.51 -1.84 -39.23
C ASP A 9 -13.92 -2.18 -37.78
N HIS A 10 -12.99 -2.71 -37.00
CA HIS A 10 -13.09 -2.58 -35.55
C HIS A 10 -12.46 -1.24 -35.19
N ASP A 11 -13.28 -0.19 -35.24
CA ASP A 11 -13.08 0.97 -34.39
C ASP A 11 -13.13 0.48 -32.94
N MET A 12 -11.97 0.10 -32.41
CA MET A 12 -11.76 -0.01 -30.97
C MET A 12 -11.65 1.41 -30.43
N GLY A 13 -12.79 2.09 -30.42
CA GLY A 13 -12.99 3.26 -29.58
C GLY A 13 -13.00 2.83 -28.11
N ASP A 14 -12.19 3.54 -27.32
CA ASP A 14 -12.31 3.66 -25.88
C ASP A 14 -12.00 2.40 -25.04
N ASP A 15 -10.72 2.02 -25.00
CA ASP A 15 -10.13 1.36 -23.82
C ASP A 15 -9.39 2.43 -23.00
N GLU A 16 -10.09 3.48 -22.57
CA GLU A 16 -9.69 4.24 -21.37
C GLU A 16 -9.96 3.33 -20.16
N MET A 17 -9.17 2.28 -20.02
CA MET A 17 -8.97 1.60 -18.74
C MET A 17 -8.24 2.58 -17.82
N HIS A 18 -8.98 3.51 -17.24
CA HIS A 18 -8.62 4.08 -15.95
C HIS A 18 -8.72 2.94 -14.93
N GLU A 19 -7.71 2.07 -14.94
CA GLU A 19 -7.41 1.24 -13.79
C GLU A 19 -7.23 2.20 -12.63
N ASP A 20 -8.09 2.06 -11.63
CA ASP A 20 -8.01 2.68 -10.32
C ASP A 20 -6.71 2.21 -9.64
N ALA A 21 -5.58 2.68 -10.16
CA ALA A 21 -4.26 2.33 -9.69
C ALA A 21 -4.10 3.03 -8.34
N MET A 22 -4.36 2.29 -7.27
CA MET A 22 -3.98 2.70 -5.93
C MET A 22 -2.47 2.95 -5.94
N SER A 23 -2.09 4.23 -5.93
CA SER A 23 -0.69 4.63 -5.89
C SER A 23 -0.22 4.63 -4.44
N MET A 24 0.76 3.79 -4.15
CA MET A 24 1.49 3.84 -2.89
C MET A 24 2.58 4.90 -3.03
N GLN A 25 2.55 5.90 -2.16
CA GLN A 25 3.57 6.94 -2.09
C GLN A 25 4.37 6.77 -0.80
N GLU A 26 5.69 6.62 -0.93
CA GLU A 26 6.61 6.66 0.21
C GLU A 26 6.68 8.09 0.77
N MET A 27 6.75 8.20 2.10
CA MET A 27 6.81 9.47 2.82
C MET A 27 7.92 9.39 3.86
N ASP A 28 8.69 10.47 4.01
CA ASP A 28 9.76 10.56 5.01
C ASP A 28 9.21 10.60 6.45
N ALA A 29 8.05 11.24 6.64
CA ALA A 29 7.40 11.37 7.95
C ALA A 29 5.87 11.53 7.80
N LEU A 30 5.14 11.18 8.85
CA LEU A 30 3.70 11.35 8.95
C LEU A 30 3.35 12.47 9.94
N GLU A 31 2.62 13.48 9.49
CA GLU A 31 2.16 14.55 10.39
C GLU A 31 1.11 14.02 11.37
N LEU A 32 1.24 14.41 12.64
CA LEU A 32 0.31 14.06 13.71
C LEU A 32 -0.30 15.34 14.32
N PRO A 33 -1.43 15.83 13.78
CA PRO A 33 -2.09 17.02 14.30
C PRO A 33 -2.66 16.77 15.70
N ALA A 34 -2.46 17.74 16.61
CA ALA A 34 -2.96 17.65 17.97
C ALA A 34 -4.48 17.43 18.01
N GLY A 35 -4.93 16.50 18.86
CA GLY A 35 -6.35 16.19 19.03
C GLY A 35 -6.99 15.44 17.86
N THR A 36 -6.21 15.03 16.85
CA THR A 36 -6.70 14.26 15.71
C THR A 36 -6.25 12.81 15.81
N LEU A 37 -7.17 11.88 15.58
CA LEU A 37 -6.83 10.47 15.46
C LEU A 37 -6.28 10.21 14.05
N VAL A 38 -5.03 9.76 13.98
CA VAL A 38 -4.42 9.24 12.75
C VAL A 38 -4.40 7.73 12.85
N GLN A 39 -4.94 7.04 11.83
CA GLN A 39 -5.03 5.58 11.79
C GLN A 39 -4.13 5.01 10.71
N LEU A 40 -3.41 3.95 11.07
CA LEU A 40 -2.66 3.12 10.12
C LEU A 40 -3.52 1.90 9.76
N VAL A 41 -3.98 1.83 8.50
CA VAL A 41 -4.89 0.78 8.01
C VAL A 41 -4.57 0.40 6.55
N PRO A 42 -4.88 -0.83 6.13
CA PRO A 42 -4.81 -1.20 4.71
C PRO A 42 -5.65 -0.25 3.85
N GLY A 43 -5.10 0.22 2.73
CA GLY A 43 -5.75 1.22 1.86
C GLY A 43 -5.65 2.67 2.36
N GLY A 44 -5.02 2.92 3.51
CA GLY A 44 -4.65 4.24 4.01
C GLY A 44 -3.17 4.31 4.35
N TYR A 45 -2.83 5.07 5.39
CA TYR A 45 -1.46 5.09 5.91
C TYR A 45 -1.07 3.70 6.43
N HIS A 46 0.12 3.24 6.10
CA HIS A 46 0.65 1.97 6.58
C HIS A 46 2.18 2.04 6.61
N ILE A 47 2.78 1.19 7.45
CA ILE A 47 4.23 1.06 7.56
C ILE A 47 4.65 -0.15 6.75
N MET A 48 5.53 0.04 5.78
CA MET A 48 6.18 -1.05 5.06
C MET A 48 7.51 -1.40 5.72
N LEU A 49 7.72 -2.70 5.96
CA LEU A 49 9.00 -3.21 6.43
C LEU A 49 9.78 -3.76 5.22
N ILE A 50 10.88 -3.11 4.87
CA ILE A 50 11.73 -3.45 3.72
C ILE A 50 13.05 -4.03 4.24
N ASP A 51 13.67 -4.93 3.47
CA ASP A 51 14.99 -5.52 3.77
C ASP A 51 15.12 -6.13 5.17
N LEU A 52 14.11 -6.90 5.56
CA LEU A 52 14.07 -7.59 6.85
C LEU A 52 15.27 -8.53 7.02
N ALA A 53 16.01 -8.37 8.13
CA ALA A 53 17.15 -9.23 8.48
C ALA A 53 16.75 -10.70 8.76
N LYS A 54 15.48 -10.93 9.10
CA LYS A 54 14.89 -12.25 9.34
C LYS A 54 13.47 -12.26 8.78
N PRO A 55 12.98 -13.41 8.27
CA PRO A 55 11.59 -13.52 7.82
C PRO A 55 10.64 -13.29 8.99
N LEU A 56 9.47 -12.70 8.70
CA LEU A 56 8.36 -12.67 9.64
C LEU A 56 7.73 -14.06 9.71
N VAL A 57 7.56 -14.59 10.91
CA VAL A 57 6.97 -15.91 11.15
C VAL A 57 5.65 -15.72 11.89
N VAL A 58 4.57 -16.27 11.36
CA VAL A 58 3.23 -16.17 11.97
C VAL A 58 3.25 -16.69 13.41
N GLY A 59 2.65 -15.92 14.32
CA GLY A 59 2.61 -16.20 15.75
C GLY A 59 3.84 -15.71 16.52
N GLU A 60 4.89 -15.24 15.84
CA GLU A 60 5.98 -14.52 16.51
C GLU A 60 5.62 -13.07 16.74
N THR A 61 6.33 -12.45 17.69
CA THR A 61 6.24 -11.02 17.96
C THR A 61 7.59 -10.36 17.74
N PHE A 62 7.55 -9.10 17.30
CA PHE A 62 8.73 -8.25 17.25
C PHE A 62 8.38 -6.85 17.78
N ASP A 63 9.39 -6.15 18.28
CA ASP A 63 9.21 -4.79 18.74
C ASP A 63 9.48 -3.80 17.59
N LEU A 64 8.57 -2.85 17.43
CA LEU A 64 8.70 -1.71 16.52
C LEU A 64 8.77 -0.44 17.35
N THR A 65 9.81 0.35 17.16
CA THR A 65 9.96 1.64 17.83
C THR A 65 9.55 2.77 16.88
N LEU A 66 8.57 3.57 17.31
CA LEU A 66 8.12 4.78 16.63
C LEU A 66 8.87 5.98 17.23
N ASP A 67 9.63 6.66 16.40
CA ASP A 67 10.30 7.92 16.74
C ASP A 67 9.34 9.10 16.51
N PHE A 68 9.37 10.08 17.42
CA PHE A 68 8.55 11.28 17.32
C PHE A 68 9.43 12.51 17.51
N ASP A 69 9.30 13.49 16.62
CA ASP A 69 10.09 14.72 16.69
C ASP A 69 9.87 15.52 17.99
N GLN A 70 8.66 15.47 18.56
CA GLN A 70 8.26 16.27 19.74
C GLN A 70 7.79 15.41 20.92
N ALA A 71 8.09 14.10 20.92
CA ALA A 71 7.74 13.20 22.02
C ALA A 71 8.79 12.08 22.16
N PRO A 72 8.88 11.40 23.32
CA PRO A 72 9.73 10.24 23.45
C PRO A 72 9.29 9.11 22.51
N ASP A 73 10.25 8.27 22.12
CA ASP A 73 10.02 7.06 21.35
C ASP A 73 8.97 6.17 22.00
N LEU A 74 8.11 5.58 21.17
CA LEU A 74 7.13 4.58 21.59
C LEU A 74 7.49 3.22 21.00
N THR A 75 7.82 2.26 21.85
CA THR A 75 7.98 0.88 21.41
C THR A 75 6.66 0.14 21.52
N VAL A 76 6.22 -0.46 20.42
CA VAL A 76 5.04 -1.31 20.32
C VAL A 76 5.46 -2.72 19.94
N THR A 77 4.96 -3.71 20.68
CA THR A 77 5.15 -5.12 20.32
C THR A 77 4.08 -5.52 19.32
N ILE A 78 4.50 -5.96 18.14
CA ILE A 78 3.65 -6.37 17.03
C ILE A 78 3.64 -7.89 16.94
N GLU A 79 2.44 -8.48 16.81
CA GLU A 79 2.25 -9.90 16.50
C GLU A 79 2.13 -10.09 14.99
N VAL A 80 2.90 -11.02 14.43
CA VAL A 80 2.79 -11.42 13.03
C VAL A 80 1.59 -12.36 12.88
N SER A 81 0.59 -11.93 12.10
CA SER A 81 -0.61 -12.74 11.83
C SER A 81 -0.88 -12.83 10.33
N ASP A 82 -1.46 -13.94 9.89
CA ASP A 82 -1.75 -14.27 8.48
C ASP A 82 -3.10 -13.71 8.01
N ARG A 83 -3.41 -12.46 8.38
CA ARG A 83 -4.73 -11.86 8.07
C ARG A 83 -4.93 -11.54 6.61
#